data_AF-A0A1G0DJS2-F1
#
_entry.id   AF-A0A1G0DJS2-F1
#
_cell.length_a   1.000
_cell.length_b   1.000
_cell.length_c   1.000
_cell.angle_alpha   90.00
_cell.angle_beta   90.00
_cell.angle_gamma   90.00
#
_symmetry.space_group_name_H-M   'P 1'
#
loop_
_entity.id
_entity.type
_entity.pdbx_description
1 polymer ?
#
loop_
_entity_poly.entity_id
_entity_poly.type
_entity_poly.pdbx_seq_one_letter_code
_entity_poly.pdbx_strand_id
1 'polypeptide(L)' 'MNESVRSVANAYLDGHEITEGLLNHLEVAVRAYDPCLSCATHAMGKMPLQVELFDADGMLVDRLTKGGDGKIERTA' A
#
# COMPACT_ATOMS: atom_id res chain seq x y z
N MET A 1 -2.77 0.22 -6.18
CA MET A 1 -1.69 -0.70 -6.62
C MET A 1 -2.08 -2.16 -6.43
N ASN A 2 -2.32 -2.64 -5.20
CA ASN A 2 -2.61 -4.06 -4.94
C ASN A 2 -3.86 -4.60 -5.66
N GLU A 3 -4.87 -3.75 -5.85
CA GLU A 3 -6.11 -4.16 -6.53
C GLU A 3 -5.93 -4.37 -8.03
N SER A 4 -5.22 -3.51 -8.75
CA SER A 4 -4.94 -3.72 -10.17
C SER A 4 -4.03 -4.93 -10.41
N VAL A 5 -3.05 -5.17 -9.53
CA VAL A 5 -2.23 -6.40 -9.58
C VAL A 5 -3.11 -7.65 -9.40
N ARG A 6 -4.03 -7.62 -8.42
CA ARG A 6 -4.98 -8.71 -8.17
C ARG A 6 -5.95 -8.89 -9.34
N SER A 7 -6.42 -7.80 -9.95
CA SER A 7 -7.32 -7.84 -11.10
C SER A 7 -6.64 -8.46 -12.32
N VAL A 8 -5.39 -8.10 -12.60
CA VAL A 8 -4.63 -8.71 -13.71
C VAL A 8 -4.35 -10.18 -13.42
N ALA A 9 -3.94 -10.54 -12.20
CA ALA A 9 -3.72 -11.93 -11.84
C ALA A 9 -4.99 -12.77 -12.04
N ASN A 10 -6.15 -12.32 -11.57
CA ASN A 10 -7.41 -13.06 -11.73
C ASN A 10 -7.87 -13.19 -13.19
N ALA A 11 -7.52 -12.26 -14.07
CA ALA A 11 -7.95 -12.26 -15.46
C ALA A 11 -7.03 -13.06 -16.39
N TYR A 12 -5.74 -13.16 -16.05
CA TYR A 12 -4.71 -13.71 -16.95
C TYR A 12 -3.95 -14.92 -16.38
N LEU A 13 -4.13 -15.27 -15.10
CA LEU A 13 -3.58 -16.49 -14.53
C LEU A 13 -4.53 -17.66 -14.81
N ASP A 14 -4.13 -18.55 -15.71
CA ASP A 14 -4.83 -19.80 -15.97
C ASP A 14 -4.15 -20.95 -15.21
N GLY A 15 -4.84 -21.49 -14.20
CA GLY A 15 -4.30 -22.51 -13.31
C GLY A 15 -3.11 -22.00 -12.47
N HIS A 16 -1.97 -22.70 -12.57
CA HIS A 16 -0.76 -22.42 -11.79
C HIS A 16 0.45 -22.03 -12.66
N GLU A 17 0.24 -21.81 -13.96
CA GLU A 17 1.32 -21.51 -14.90
C GLU A 17 1.54 -19.99 -15.01
N ILE A 18 2.77 -19.55 -14.75
CA ILE A 18 3.18 -18.16 -14.91
C ILE A 18 3.75 -18.00 -16.32
N THR A 19 3.03 -17.30 -17.18
CA THR A 19 3.44 -17.05 -18.57
C THR A 19 4.09 -15.68 -18.73
N GLU A 20 4.90 -15.50 -19.77
CA GLU A 20 5.49 -14.20 -20.13
C GLU A 20 4.41 -13.12 -20.38
N GLY A 21 3.28 -13.52 -20.99
CA GLY A 21 2.13 -12.62 -21.21
C GLY A 21 1.53 -12.09 -19.90
N LEU A 22 1.37 -12.95 -18.89
CA LEU A 22 0.91 -12.53 -17.56
C LEU A 22 1.88 -11.54 -16.90
N LEU A 23 3.19 -11.80 -16.99
CA LEU A 23 4.22 -10.91 -16.45
C LEU A 23 4.17 -9.53 -17.11
N ASN A 24 3.99 -9.49 -18.44
CA ASN A 24 3.85 -8.24 -19.18
C ASN A 24 2.63 -7.43 -18.71
N HIS A 25 1.47 -8.07 -18.55
CA HIS A 25 0.27 -7.40 -18.05
C HIS A 25 0.43 -6.86 -16.62
N LEU A 26 1.14 -7.60 -15.75
CA LEU A 26 1.46 -7.14 -14.41
C LEU A 26 2.38 -5.91 -14.42
N GLU A 27 3.41 -5.91 -15.27
CA GLU A 27 4.29 -4.75 -15.44
C GLU A 27 3.53 -3.52 -15.91
N VAL A 28 2.63 -3.65 -16.88
CA VAL A 28 1.79 -2.54 -17.37
C VAL A 28 0.92 -1.99 -16.24
N ALA A 29 0.29 -2.87 -15.45
CA ALA A 29 -0.53 -2.45 -14.32
C ALA A 29 0.27 -1.72 -13.24
N VAL A 30 1.52 -2.12 -13.00
CA VAL A 30 2.43 -1.43 -12.06
C VAL A 30 2.88 -0.08 -12.63
N ARG A 31 3.28 -0.01 -13.91
CA ARG A 31 3.71 1.23 -14.57
C ARG A 31 2.60 2.29 -14.61
N ALA A 32 1.34 1.89 -14.68
CA ALA A 32 0.20 2.81 -14.65
C ALA A 32 0.08 3.61 -13.33
N TYR A 33 0.70 3.14 -12.25
CA TYR A 33 0.78 3.88 -10.98
C TYR A 33 1.98 4.82 -10.89
N ASP A 34 2.79 4.90 -11.95
CA ASP A 34 4.05 5.66 -11.99
C ASP A 34 4.88 5.54 -10.69
N PRO A 35 5.19 4.31 -10.22
CA PRO A 35 5.97 4.14 -9.03
C PRO A 35 7.41 4.53 -9.36
N CYS A 36 7.79 5.77 -9.07
CA CYS A 36 9.20 6.14 -9.10
C CYS A 36 9.94 5.34 -8.02
N LEU A 37 10.56 4.22 -8.42
CA LEU A 37 11.31 3.32 -7.55
C LEU A 37 12.51 4.00 -6.88
N SER A 38 13.04 5.07 -7.50
CA SER A 38 14.08 5.94 -6.94
C SER A 38 13.57 6.85 -5.81
N CYS A 39 12.29 7.26 -5.83
CA CYS A 39 11.66 8.02 -4.75
C CYS A 39 11.18 7.09 -3.62
N ALA A 40 10.70 5.90 -3.97
CA ALA A 40 10.28 4.88 -3.00
C ALA A 40 11.45 4.37 -2.13
N THR A 41 12.65 4.28 -2.70
CA THR A 41 13.87 3.89 -1.96
C THR A 41 14.40 4.98 -1.04
N HIS A 42 14.08 6.26 -1.28
CA HIS A 42 14.36 7.35 -0.33
C HIS A 42 13.30 7.46 0.79
N ALA A 43 12.06 7.00 0.54
CA ALA A 43 10.98 6.94 1.53
C ALA A 43 11.03 5.70 2.44
N MET A 44 11.86 4.69 2.12
CA MET A 44 12.21 3.55 2.98
C MET A 44 13.09 3.96 4.18
N GLY A 45 12.65 4.96 4.93
CA GLY A 45 13.25 5.33 6.20
C GLY A 45 12.28 5.97 7.16
N LYS A 46 11.29 6.72 6.67
CA LYS A 46 10.41 7.54 7.52
C LYS A 46 9.00 7.59 6.91
N MET A 47 8.16 6.61 7.24
CA MET A 47 6.73 6.59 6.95
C MET A 47 5.95 7.08 8.18
N PRO A 48 5.69 8.39 8.31
CA PRO A 48 4.81 8.87 9.37
C PRO A 48 3.39 8.35 9.16
N LEU A 49 2.75 7.85 10.21
CA LEU A 49 1.44 7.21 10.16
C LEU A 49 0.59 7.71 11.32
N GLN A 50 -0.64 8.13 11.04
CA GLN A 50 -1.64 8.48 12.07
C GLN A 50 -2.82 7.52 11.97
N VAL A 51 -3.26 7.02 13.11
CA VAL A 51 -4.42 6.13 13.26
C VAL A 51 -5.35 6.74 14.29
N GLU A 52 -6.62 6.85 13.95
CA GLU A 52 -7.69 7.36 14.82
C GLU A 52 -8.76 6.27 14.96
N LEU A 53 -9.17 5.99 16.20
CA LEU A 53 -10.23 5.05 16.52
C LEU A 53 -11.47 5.84 16.95
N PHE A 54 -12.59 5.59 16.28
CA PHE A 54 -13.88 6.17 16.63
C PHE A 54 -14.85 5.08 17.11
N ASP A 55 -15.71 5.42 18.07
CA ASP A 55 -16.81 4.55 18.50
C ASP A 55 -18.03 4.66 17.55
N ALA A 56 -19.09 3.93 17.88
CA ALA A 56 -20.33 3.91 17.10
C ALA A 56 -21.07 5.27 17.10
N ASP A 57 -20.79 6.13 18.08
CA ASP A 57 -21.34 7.48 18.21
C ASP A 57 -20.45 8.53 17.52
N GLY A 58 -19.32 8.11 16.93
CA GLY A 58 -18.38 8.97 16.23
C GLY A 58 -17.44 9.73 17.15
N MET A 59 -17.35 9.37 18.44
CA MET A 59 -16.38 9.96 19.36
C MET A 59 -15.01 9.32 19.18
N LEU A 60 -13.96 10.15 19.24
CA LEU A 60 -12.58 9.69 19.19
C LEU A 60 -12.25 8.96 20.50
N VAL A 61 -11.97 7.67 20.38
CA VAL A 61 -11.62 6.78 21.50
C VAL A 61 -10.11 6.74 21.70
N ASP A 62 -9.32 6.78 20.63
CA ASP A 62 -7.87 6.73 20.70
C ASP A 62 -7.24 7.33 19.44
N ARG A 63 -6.04 7.90 19.59
CA ARG A 63 -5.21 8.39 18.48
C ARG A 63 -3.77 7.98 18.69
N LEU A 64 -3.17 7.41 17.65
CA LEU A 64 -1.78 7.02 17.60
C LEU A 64 -1.10 7.69 16.41
N THR A 65 0.01 8.38 16.68
CA THR A 65 0.84 8.98 15.65
C THR A 65 2.25 8.39 15.73
N LYS A 66 2.74 7.86 14.62
CA LYS A 66 4.14 7.50 14.42
C LYS A 66 4.78 8.58 13.58
N GLY A 67 5.74 9.30 14.15
CA GLY A 67 6.53 10.30 13.44
C GLY A 67 7.50 9.68 12.44
N GLY A 68 8.01 10.49 11.52
CA GLY A 68 9.05 10.05 10.60
C GLY A 68 10.33 9.62 11.32
N ASP A 69 10.64 10.19 12.49
CA ASP A 69 11.74 9.77 13.35
C ASP A 69 11.52 8.44 14.10
N GLY A 70 10.37 7.81 13.89
CA GLY A 70 10.01 6.53 14.52
C GLY A 70 9.42 6.67 15.92
N LYS A 71 9.30 7.89 16.47
CA LYS A 71 8.64 8.11 17.76
C LYS A 71 7.15 7.83 17.63
N ILE A 72 6.59 7.18 18.64
CA ILE A 72 5.17 6.89 18.73
C ILE A 72 4.61 7.76 19.85
N GLU A 73 3.59 8.52 19.52
CA GLU A 73 2.83 9.36 20.43
C GLU A 73 1.39 8.86 20.44
N ARG A 74 0.86 8.63 21.64
CA ARG A 74 -0.55 8.30 21.85
C ARG A 74 -1.22 9.47 22.52
N THR A 75 -2.37 9.86 22.00
CA THR A 75 -3.19 10.94 22.54
C THR A 75 -4.65 10.49 22.54
N ALA A 76 -5.40 10.84 23.57
CA ALA A 76 -6.85 10.70 23.62
C ALA A 76 -7.45 12.11 23.56
#